data_AF-A0A7H4LDP0-F1
#
_entry.id   AF-A0A7H4LDP0-F1
#
_cell.length_a   1.000
_cell.length_b   1.000
_cell.length_c   1.000
_cell.angle_alpha   90.00
_cell.angle_beta   90.00
_cell.angle_gamma   90.00
#
_symmetry.space_group_name_H-M   'P 1'
#
loop_
_entity.id
_entity.type
_entity.pdbx_description
1 polymer ?
#
loop_
_entity_poly.entity_id
_entity_poly.type
_entity_poly.pdbx_seq_one_letter_code
_entity_poly.pdbx_strand_id
1 'polypeptide(L)'
;MWAHDTYQTYITYSSLSSELRPARSLEFLPVGVDLIPTMAGVVTTTLPLRLVVAVLLAFLATTASASAPAKSNMSSSSSCRRLFSFGDSLIDTGNFIHYSKAPGSVSRSPYGETFFGRPTGRWSDGRLIVDFIVERLGFPYWPAYLQAKSRATKGDFRYGANFAVASGTALNQLLFRKKHLNVDQITPYSLGIQIGWFKKVLAAIASTDEQRREIMESSLFLVGEIGANDYNHPFFQNRTLGFVRPLVPRVIRSIALSVEALIKLGARNIYVPGIFPMGCVPRYLYFYRGGEPGDYDSAGCLRWLNGLTADNNRMLKGRLRELGRAHPGVSITYVDYYNEVLSLITNPAVNGVAAGTGCTRAAAAVGRTTPTSPSTARTRGWCRARTRPSTCRGTACT
;
A
#
# COMPACT_ATOMS: atom_id res chain seq x y z
N MET A 1 -18.70 11.37 7.42
CA MET A 1 -17.57 10.52 7.88
C MET A 1 -17.68 9.08 7.37
N TRP A 2 -18.76 8.70 6.65
CA TRP A 2 -19.14 7.31 6.35
C TRP A 2 -18.69 6.77 4.98
N ALA A 3 -17.90 7.51 4.23
CA ALA A 3 -17.74 7.26 2.79
C ALA A 3 -16.29 7.45 2.28
N HIS A 4 -15.33 7.49 3.22
CA HIS A 4 -13.89 7.28 2.95
C HIS A 4 -13.56 5.77 2.97
N ASP A 5 -14.45 4.97 3.55
CA ASP A 5 -14.20 3.59 4.00
C ASP A 5 -14.41 2.51 2.93
N THR A 6 -14.88 2.88 1.73
CA THR A 6 -15.22 1.90 0.67
C THR A 6 -14.01 1.42 -0.14
N TYR A 7 -12.89 2.15 -0.15
CA TYR A 7 -11.70 1.79 -0.93
C TYR A 7 -10.62 1.03 -0.14
N GLN A 8 -10.63 1.10 1.19
CA GLN A 8 -9.60 0.46 2.02
C GLN A 8 -9.57 -1.08 1.86
N THR A 9 -10.72 -1.70 1.59
CA THR A 9 -10.84 -3.16 1.49
C THR A 9 -10.13 -3.77 0.26
N TYR A 10 -9.81 -3.00 -0.81
CA TYR A 10 -9.32 -3.57 -2.08
C TYR A 10 -7.94 -3.12 -2.58
N ILE A 11 -7.35 -2.00 -2.10
CA ILE A 11 -5.94 -1.64 -2.40
C ILE A 11 -4.99 -2.80 -2.02
N THR A 12 -5.45 -3.67 -1.12
CA THR A 12 -4.73 -4.75 -0.46
C THR A 12 -4.52 -6.02 -1.28
N TYR A 13 -5.29 -6.27 -2.35
CA TYR A 13 -5.22 -7.56 -3.07
C TYR A 13 -4.50 -7.50 -4.44
N SER A 14 -4.54 -6.36 -5.15
CA SER A 14 -4.07 -6.28 -6.55
C SER A 14 -2.63 -5.75 -6.71
N SER A 15 -2.24 -4.69 -6.00
CA SER A 15 -0.97 -3.98 -6.31
C SER A 15 0.30 -4.65 -5.75
N LEU A 16 0.19 -5.46 -4.69
CA LEU A 16 1.36 -6.13 -4.08
C LEU A 16 1.88 -7.33 -4.90
N SER A 17 1.11 -7.81 -5.89
CA SER A 17 1.51 -8.92 -6.77
C SER A 17 2.46 -8.47 -7.89
N SER A 18 2.49 -7.19 -8.25
CA SER A 18 3.23 -6.68 -9.42
C SER A 18 4.54 -5.98 -9.06
N GLU A 19 4.62 -5.27 -7.94
CA GLU A 19 5.78 -4.40 -7.62
C GLU A 19 6.91 -5.06 -6.81
N LEU A 20 6.77 -6.32 -6.36
CA LEU A 20 7.82 -7.04 -5.62
C LEU A 20 8.61 -8.06 -6.45
N ARG A 21 8.55 -8.00 -7.79
CA ARG A 21 9.42 -8.82 -8.64
C ARG A 21 10.77 -8.13 -8.83
N PRO A 22 11.92 -8.82 -8.65
CA PRO A 22 13.21 -8.28 -9.06
C PRO A 22 13.18 -8.04 -10.58
N ALA A 23 13.66 -6.86 -11.00
CA ALA A 23 13.81 -6.47 -12.39
C ALA A 23 14.52 -7.59 -13.17
N ARG A 24 13.86 -8.12 -14.20
CA ARG A 24 14.52 -9.01 -15.16
C ARG A 24 15.51 -8.17 -15.98
N SER A 25 16.73 -8.70 -16.03
CA SER A 25 17.83 -8.32 -16.91
C SER A 25 17.38 -8.11 -18.35
N LEU A 26 17.86 -7.02 -18.95
CA LEU A 26 17.83 -6.80 -20.40
C LEU A 26 18.47 -8.00 -21.11
N GLU A 27 17.72 -8.65 -22.00
CA GLU A 27 18.29 -9.56 -22.99
C GLU A 27 18.75 -8.76 -24.21
N PHE A 28 20.03 -8.92 -24.53
CA PHE A 28 20.66 -8.47 -25.76
C PHE A 28 20.17 -9.34 -26.93
N LEU A 29 19.76 -8.68 -28.02
CA LEU A 29 19.57 -9.30 -29.34
C LEU A 29 20.93 -9.76 -29.89
N PRO A 30 21.05 -10.96 -30.49
CA PRO A 30 22.12 -11.23 -31.42
C PRO A 30 21.65 -11.13 -32.89
N VAL A 31 22.53 -10.50 -33.64
CA VAL A 31 22.59 -10.30 -35.08
C VAL A 31 22.70 -11.65 -35.81
N GLY A 32 22.09 -11.75 -36.98
CA GLY A 32 22.13 -12.94 -37.83
C GLY A 32 23.47 -13.15 -38.54
N VAL A 33 23.71 -14.39 -38.99
CA VAL A 33 24.70 -14.74 -40.02
C VAL A 33 24.23 -15.94 -40.83
N ASP A 34 24.53 -15.87 -42.12
CA ASP A 34 24.06 -16.66 -43.26
C ASP A 34 24.47 -18.15 -43.33
N LEU A 35 23.73 -18.84 -44.21
CA LEU A 35 23.93 -20.19 -44.76
C LEU A 35 25.18 -20.31 -45.64
N ILE A 36 25.80 -21.50 -45.72
CA ILE A 36 26.41 -22.15 -46.90
C ILE A 36 26.84 -23.60 -46.53
N PRO A 37 26.94 -24.56 -47.50
CA PRO A 37 26.55 -25.96 -47.30
C PRO A 37 27.67 -27.03 -47.37
N THR A 38 27.28 -28.25 -47.00
CA THR A 38 27.71 -29.59 -47.46
C THR A 38 29.17 -29.86 -47.85
N MET A 39 29.79 -30.85 -47.18
CA MET A 39 30.48 -31.95 -47.86
C MET A 39 30.33 -33.25 -47.04
N ALA A 40 29.81 -34.28 -47.69
CA ALA A 40 29.70 -35.64 -47.17
C ALA A 40 30.98 -36.42 -47.49
N GLY A 41 31.50 -37.16 -46.51
CA GLY A 41 32.57 -38.14 -46.66
C GLY A 41 32.35 -39.27 -45.66
N VAL A 42 32.01 -40.44 -46.16
CA VAL A 42 31.65 -41.64 -45.41
C VAL A 42 32.91 -42.33 -44.87
N VAL A 43 32.92 -42.71 -43.59
CA VAL A 43 33.69 -43.86 -43.11
C VAL A 43 32.82 -44.63 -42.12
N THR A 44 32.35 -45.79 -42.55
CA THR A 44 31.66 -46.79 -41.73
C THR A 44 32.68 -47.62 -40.96
N THR A 45 32.72 -47.49 -39.63
CA THR A 45 33.35 -48.47 -38.75
C THR A 45 32.32 -48.96 -37.74
N THR A 46 31.90 -50.21 -37.88
CA THR A 46 31.01 -50.92 -36.96
C THR A 46 31.68 -51.08 -35.59
N LEU A 47 31.20 -50.35 -34.57
CA LEU A 47 31.60 -50.59 -33.19
C LEU A 47 31.06 -51.95 -32.71
N PRO A 48 31.85 -52.76 -31.97
CA PRO A 48 31.39 -54.04 -31.48
C PRO A 48 30.24 -53.84 -30.48
N LEU A 49 29.15 -54.61 -30.65
CA LEU A 49 27.91 -54.58 -29.85
C LEU A 49 28.14 -54.62 -28.33
N ARG A 50 29.29 -55.15 -27.88
CA ARG A 50 29.72 -55.17 -26.47
C ARG A 50 30.02 -53.78 -25.89
N LEU A 51 30.49 -52.82 -26.69
CA LEU A 51 30.69 -51.43 -26.22
C LEU A 51 29.36 -50.70 -26.05
N VAL A 52 28.38 -50.95 -26.92
CA VAL A 52 27.06 -50.32 -26.85
C VAL A 52 26.29 -50.78 -25.61
N VAL A 53 26.37 -52.07 -25.27
CA VAL A 53 25.75 -52.62 -24.05
C VAL A 53 26.44 -52.11 -22.79
N ALA A 54 27.77 -51.96 -22.78
CA ALA A 54 28.50 -51.39 -21.64
C ALA A 54 28.16 -49.91 -21.41
N VAL A 55 27.99 -49.12 -22.49
CA VAL A 55 27.56 -47.71 -22.40
C VAL A 55 26.11 -47.61 -21.91
N LEU A 56 25.20 -48.48 -22.37
CA LEU A 56 23.81 -48.47 -21.90
C LEU A 56 23.67 -48.88 -20.43
N LEU A 57 24.46 -49.85 -19.96
CA LEU A 57 24.47 -50.24 -18.54
C LEU A 57 25.12 -49.16 -17.65
N ALA A 58 26.13 -48.43 -18.16
CA ALA A 58 26.70 -47.27 -17.47
C ALA A 58 25.69 -46.11 -17.38
N PHE A 59 24.85 -45.91 -18.40
CA PHE A 59 23.78 -44.90 -18.38
C PHE A 59 22.62 -45.25 -17.44
N LEU A 60 22.31 -46.54 -17.26
CA LEU A 60 21.26 -47.02 -16.34
C LEU A 60 21.72 -47.06 -14.86
N ALA A 61 23.03 -47.11 -14.60
CA ALA A 61 23.58 -47.07 -13.24
C ALA A 61 23.71 -45.63 -12.67
N THR A 62 23.58 -44.59 -13.49
CA THR A 62 23.71 -43.18 -13.05
C THR A 62 22.40 -42.49 -12.66
N THR A 63 21.24 -43.16 -12.73
CA THR A 63 19.94 -42.54 -12.38
C THR A 63 19.38 -42.91 -11.01
N ALA A 64 20.18 -43.50 -10.12
CA ALA A 64 19.78 -43.83 -8.75
C ALA A 64 20.58 -43.04 -7.71
N SER A 65 20.52 -41.71 -7.77
CA SER A 65 20.65 -40.88 -6.57
C SER A 65 19.40 -40.05 -6.40
N ALA A 66 18.54 -40.53 -5.50
CA ALA A 66 17.51 -39.71 -4.90
C ALA A 66 18.20 -38.56 -4.16
N SER A 67 18.37 -37.43 -4.84
CA SER A 67 18.69 -36.18 -4.17
C SER A 67 17.53 -35.86 -3.24
N ALA A 68 17.74 -36.02 -1.93
CA ALA A 68 16.94 -35.35 -0.92
C ALA A 68 16.76 -33.88 -1.35
N PRO A 69 15.59 -33.25 -1.14
CA PRO A 69 15.39 -31.88 -1.58
C PRO A 69 16.47 -31.02 -0.92
N ALA A 70 17.43 -30.60 -1.74
CA ALA A 70 18.40 -29.61 -1.36
C ALA A 70 17.57 -28.42 -0.93
N LYS A 71 17.64 -28.06 0.36
CA LYS A 71 17.16 -26.78 0.85
C LYS A 71 17.77 -25.75 -0.09
N SER A 72 16.96 -25.19 -0.98
CA SER A 72 17.34 -24.01 -1.71
C SER A 72 17.66 -22.99 -0.63
N ASN A 73 18.95 -22.78 -0.37
CA ASN A 73 19.42 -21.56 0.26
C ASN A 73 19.06 -20.46 -0.72
N MET A 74 17.81 -20.02 -0.61
CA MET A 74 17.33 -18.79 -1.18
C MET A 74 18.27 -17.74 -0.62
N SER A 75 19.24 -17.33 -1.44
CA SER A 75 20.17 -16.25 -1.13
C SER A 75 19.35 -15.14 -0.51
N SER A 76 19.65 -14.79 0.73
CA SER A 76 18.91 -13.79 1.48
C SER A 76 18.91 -12.48 0.69
N SER A 77 17.83 -12.22 -0.06
CA SER A 77 17.47 -10.86 -0.41
C SER A 77 17.30 -10.17 0.94
N SER A 78 18.22 -9.27 1.29
CA SER A 78 18.29 -8.54 2.57
C SER A 78 16.93 -8.50 3.27
N SER A 79 16.68 -9.43 4.20
CA SER A 79 15.33 -9.56 4.75
C SER A 79 15.09 -8.32 5.58
N CYS A 80 14.15 -7.47 5.15
CA CYS A 80 13.68 -6.34 5.93
C CYS A 80 13.43 -6.85 7.36
N ARG A 81 14.14 -6.29 8.35
CA ARG A 81 14.07 -6.79 9.74
C ARG A 81 12.96 -6.09 10.53
N ARG A 82 12.57 -4.89 10.09
CA ARG A 82 11.60 -4.01 10.74
C ARG A 82 10.88 -3.15 9.72
N LEU A 83 9.61 -2.88 9.98
CA LEU A 83 8.85 -1.89 9.24
C LEU A 83 8.51 -0.73 10.20
N PHE A 84 8.77 0.50 9.79
CA PHE A 84 8.29 1.69 10.48
C PHE A 84 7.34 2.45 9.58
N SER A 85 6.11 2.66 10.01
CA SER A 85 5.08 3.31 9.20
C SER A 85 4.53 4.59 9.83
N PHE A 86 4.23 5.57 8.98
CA PHE A 86 3.74 6.89 9.33
C PHE A 86 2.62 7.24 8.35
N GLY A 87 1.52 7.83 8.81
CA GLY A 87 0.40 8.12 7.93
C GLY A 87 -0.87 8.47 8.67
N ASP A 88 -1.99 8.19 8.01
CA ASP A 88 -3.32 8.49 8.51
C ASP A 88 -4.19 7.24 8.74
N SER A 89 -5.52 7.40 8.62
CA SER A 89 -6.52 6.35 8.81
C SER A 89 -6.34 5.14 7.90
N LEU A 90 -5.70 5.30 6.74
CA LEU A 90 -5.49 4.22 5.77
C LEU A 90 -4.57 3.12 6.28
N ILE A 91 -3.71 3.46 7.24
CA ILE A 91 -2.79 2.52 7.88
C ILE A 91 -2.84 2.62 9.40
N ASP A 92 -3.80 3.32 10.02
CA ASP A 92 -3.92 3.41 11.48
C ASP A 92 -4.42 2.09 12.09
N THR A 93 -3.54 1.38 12.81
CA THR A 93 -3.85 0.10 13.45
C THR A 93 -4.55 0.25 14.82
N GLY A 94 -4.97 1.45 15.21
CA GLY A 94 -5.77 1.73 16.39
C GLY A 94 -5.28 2.91 17.26
N ASN A 95 -4.28 3.68 16.83
CA ASN A 95 -3.81 4.84 17.58
C ASN A 95 -4.94 5.86 17.84
N PHE A 96 -5.81 6.11 16.87
CA PHE A 96 -6.90 7.07 17.04
C PHE A 96 -7.89 6.68 18.15
N ILE A 97 -8.31 5.41 18.22
CA ILE A 97 -9.27 4.95 19.23
C ILE A 97 -8.70 5.02 20.65
N HIS A 98 -7.38 4.89 20.81
CA HIS A 98 -6.73 4.97 22.13
C HIS A 98 -6.51 6.40 22.63
N TYR A 99 -6.42 7.38 21.73
CA TYR A 99 -6.30 8.79 22.10
C TYR A 99 -7.65 9.50 22.21
N SER A 100 -8.58 9.20 21.31
CA SER A 100 -9.85 9.92 21.21
C SER A 100 -10.77 9.59 22.39
N LYS A 101 -11.29 10.64 23.05
CA LYS A 101 -12.35 10.50 24.07
C LYS A 101 -13.71 10.13 23.46
N ALA A 102 -13.89 10.35 22.17
CA ALA A 102 -15.11 10.06 21.42
C ALA A 102 -14.74 9.47 20.05
N PRO A 103 -14.33 8.19 19.98
CA PRO A 103 -13.79 7.58 18.76
C PRO A 103 -14.84 7.41 17.64
N GLY A 104 -16.12 7.61 17.92
CA GLY A 104 -17.15 7.72 16.88
C GLY A 104 -17.56 6.36 16.32
N SER A 105 -17.55 6.22 14.99
CA SER A 105 -18.01 4.98 14.32
C SER A 105 -16.97 3.87 14.39
N VAL A 106 -15.68 4.19 14.37
CA VAL A 106 -14.55 3.22 14.33
C VAL A 106 -14.48 2.27 15.54
N SER A 107 -15.19 2.61 16.63
CA SER A 107 -15.28 1.80 17.84
C SER A 107 -16.50 0.88 17.88
N ARG A 108 -17.26 0.77 16.78
CA ARG A 108 -18.51 0.00 16.69
C ARG A 108 -18.52 -0.87 15.44
N SER A 109 -19.37 -1.91 15.42
CA SER A 109 -19.67 -2.62 14.16
C SER A 109 -20.14 -1.59 13.14
N PRO A 110 -19.66 -1.66 11.89
CA PRO A 110 -19.07 -2.80 11.16
C PRO A 110 -17.54 -2.93 11.23
N TYR A 111 -16.83 -2.02 11.90
CA TYR A 111 -15.37 -2.01 11.85
C TYR A 111 -14.77 -3.29 12.46
N GLY A 112 -13.81 -3.88 11.76
CA GLY A 112 -13.15 -5.13 12.12
C GLY A 112 -13.97 -6.42 11.98
N GLU A 113 -15.21 -6.39 11.49
CA GLU A 113 -16.09 -7.56 11.42
C GLU A 113 -15.58 -8.71 10.54
N THR A 114 -14.82 -8.43 9.48
CA THR A 114 -14.40 -9.43 8.47
C THR A 114 -13.16 -10.25 8.85
N PHE A 115 -12.35 -9.75 9.79
CA PHE A 115 -11.09 -10.41 10.16
C PHE A 115 -10.90 -10.49 11.68
N PHE A 116 -11.11 -9.39 12.40
CA PHE A 116 -10.89 -9.34 13.85
C PHE A 116 -12.12 -9.77 14.66
N GLY A 117 -13.30 -9.82 14.02
CA GLY A 117 -14.59 -10.11 14.66
C GLY A 117 -15.07 -9.05 15.65
N ARG A 118 -14.34 -7.93 15.76
CA ARG A 118 -14.64 -6.81 16.67
C ARG A 118 -13.96 -5.52 16.19
N PRO A 119 -14.45 -4.34 16.63
CA PRO A 119 -13.78 -3.08 16.37
C PRO A 119 -12.39 -3.02 17.00
N THR A 120 -11.37 -2.70 16.20
CA THR A 120 -9.99 -2.50 16.69
C THR A 120 -9.52 -1.04 16.55
N GLY A 121 -10.38 -0.13 16.08
CA GLY A 121 -9.98 1.23 15.72
C GLY A 121 -9.34 1.40 14.34
N ARG A 122 -9.26 0.32 13.53
CA ARG A 122 -8.91 0.40 12.10
C ARG A 122 -10.10 0.96 11.32
N TRP A 123 -9.85 1.84 10.36
CA TRP A 123 -10.88 2.46 9.52
C TRP A 123 -11.34 1.57 8.35
N SER A 124 -11.39 0.26 8.60
CA SER A 124 -11.91 -0.77 7.70
C SER A 124 -12.77 -1.75 8.48
N ASP A 125 -13.61 -2.48 7.76
CA ASP A 125 -14.28 -3.69 8.24
C ASP A 125 -13.32 -4.85 8.59
N GLY A 126 -12.00 -4.66 8.47
CA GLY A 126 -11.01 -5.72 8.69
C GLY A 126 -9.58 -5.18 8.72
N ARG A 127 -8.69 -5.85 7.96
CA ARG A 127 -7.27 -5.53 7.82
C ARG A 127 -7.05 -4.28 6.95
N LEU A 128 -5.99 -3.53 7.25
CA LEU A 128 -5.49 -2.41 6.46
C LEU A 128 -4.33 -2.86 5.56
N ILE A 129 -3.94 -2.05 4.57
CA ILE A 129 -2.79 -2.34 3.68
C ILE A 129 -1.51 -2.66 4.45
N VAL A 130 -1.28 -1.98 5.57
CA VAL A 130 -0.12 -2.23 6.43
C VAL A 130 -0.17 -3.62 7.08
N ASP A 131 -1.35 -4.16 7.39
CA ASP A 131 -1.49 -5.51 7.94
C ASP A 131 -1.07 -6.57 6.91
N PHE A 132 -1.40 -6.37 5.63
CA PHE A 132 -0.95 -7.26 4.55
C PHE A 132 0.56 -7.16 4.30
N ILE A 133 1.15 -5.97 4.43
CA ILE A 133 2.60 -5.79 4.32
C ILE A 133 3.32 -6.55 5.43
N VAL A 134 2.91 -6.40 6.70
CA VAL A 134 3.58 -7.10 7.82
C VAL A 134 3.40 -8.61 7.73
N GLU A 135 2.24 -9.09 7.27
CA GLU A 135 2.00 -10.52 7.00
C GLU A 135 2.95 -11.05 5.92
N ARG A 136 3.16 -10.30 4.84
CA ARG A 136 4.07 -10.67 3.76
C ARG A 136 5.54 -10.69 4.17
N LEU A 137 5.89 -9.85 5.16
CA LEU A 137 7.20 -9.82 5.81
C LEU A 137 7.38 -10.89 6.90
N GLY A 138 6.32 -11.64 7.23
CA GLY A 138 6.33 -12.64 8.30
C GLY A 138 6.35 -12.04 9.71
N PHE A 139 5.91 -10.80 9.87
CA PHE A 139 5.84 -10.11 11.15
C PHE A 139 4.48 -10.31 11.83
N PRO A 140 4.42 -10.29 13.17
CA PRO A 140 3.14 -10.22 13.86
C PRO A 140 2.43 -8.88 13.58
N TYR A 141 1.11 -8.89 13.62
CA TYR A 141 0.33 -7.65 13.55
C TYR A 141 0.69 -6.72 14.70
N TRP A 142 0.80 -5.41 14.42
CA TRP A 142 1.12 -4.44 15.45
C TRP A 142 -0.08 -4.08 16.31
N PRO A 143 0.10 -4.02 17.65
CA PRO A 143 -0.80 -3.24 18.48
C PRO A 143 -0.64 -1.75 18.14
N ALA A 144 -1.62 -0.93 18.54
CA ALA A 144 -1.50 0.51 18.40
C ALA A 144 -0.30 1.03 19.20
N TYR A 145 0.55 1.85 18.57
CA TYR A 145 1.70 2.47 19.23
C TYR A 145 1.31 3.21 20.52
N LEU A 146 0.23 4.00 20.50
CA LEU A 146 -0.23 4.76 21.67
C LEU A 146 -0.73 3.87 22.81
N GLN A 147 -1.21 2.66 22.51
CA GLN A 147 -1.57 1.67 23.53
C GLN A 147 -0.31 1.07 24.15
N ALA A 148 0.66 0.70 23.32
CA ALA A 148 1.89 0.04 23.76
C ALA A 148 2.86 1.00 24.47
N LYS A 149 2.88 2.28 24.10
CA LYS A 149 3.91 3.25 24.48
C LYS A 149 4.20 3.34 25.98
N SER A 150 3.18 3.24 26.85
CA SER A 150 3.38 3.36 28.30
C SER A 150 3.95 2.11 28.97
N ARG A 151 3.96 0.98 28.26
CA ARG A 151 4.41 -0.33 28.77
C ARG A 151 5.46 -1.01 27.89
N ALA A 152 5.82 -0.39 26.76
CA ALA A 152 6.67 -1.00 25.76
C ALA A 152 8.12 -1.09 26.22
N THR A 153 8.66 -2.29 26.12
CA THR A 153 10.07 -2.65 26.26
C THR A 153 10.76 -2.60 24.89
N LYS A 154 12.10 -2.74 24.87
CA LYS A 154 12.86 -2.85 23.60
C LYS A 154 12.36 -4.01 22.72
N GLY A 155 11.88 -5.10 23.33
CA GLY A 155 11.39 -6.28 22.62
C GLY A 155 10.12 -6.03 21.82
N ASP A 156 9.27 -5.09 22.25
CA ASP A 156 8.00 -4.79 21.58
C ASP A 156 8.17 -4.14 20.20
N PHE A 157 9.35 -3.56 19.96
CA PHE A 157 9.71 -2.93 18.69
C PHE A 157 10.66 -3.80 17.84
N ARG A 158 10.77 -5.10 18.15
CA ARG A 158 11.62 -6.05 17.40
C ARG A 158 11.32 -6.04 15.90
N TYR A 159 10.05 -5.90 15.52
CA TYR A 159 9.58 -5.88 14.13
C TYR A 159 9.21 -4.47 13.63
N GLY A 160 9.56 -3.43 14.40
CA GLY A 160 9.23 -2.05 14.10
C GLY A 160 7.91 -1.60 14.74
N ALA A 161 7.29 -0.56 14.19
CA ALA A 161 6.12 0.09 14.77
C ALA A 161 5.32 0.91 13.75
N ASN A 162 4.02 1.06 14.01
CA ASN A 162 3.14 1.92 13.25
C ASN A 162 2.73 3.17 14.05
N PHE A 163 3.14 4.33 13.54
CA PHE A 163 2.90 5.65 14.12
C PHE A 163 1.71 6.38 13.48
N ALA A 164 1.09 5.81 12.46
CA ALA A 164 -0.03 6.42 11.78
C ALA A 164 -1.21 6.67 12.72
N VAL A 165 -1.90 7.80 12.54
CA VAL A 165 -3.11 8.11 13.31
C VAL A 165 -4.19 8.63 12.39
N ALA A 166 -5.40 8.11 12.50
CA ALA A 166 -6.54 8.60 11.73
C ALA A 166 -6.71 10.11 11.85
N SER A 167 -7.16 10.73 10.75
CA SER A 167 -7.20 12.20 10.60
C SER A 167 -5.81 12.85 10.52
N GLY A 168 -4.72 12.07 10.48
CA GLY A 168 -3.35 12.56 10.40
C GLY A 168 -3.13 13.45 9.18
N THR A 169 -2.47 14.59 9.39
CA THR A 169 -2.10 15.56 8.36
C THR A 169 -0.60 15.60 8.15
N ALA A 170 -0.15 15.95 6.95
CA ALA A 170 1.26 16.24 6.70
C ALA A 170 1.69 17.53 7.44
N LEU A 171 0.81 18.54 7.47
CA LEU A 171 1.02 19.82 8.12
C LEU A 171 0.61 19.79 9.60
N ASN A 172 1.23 20.63 10.41
CA ASN A 172 0.86 20.76 11.82
C ASN A 172 -0.50 21.44 11.98
N GLN A 173 -1.32 20.96 12.93
CA GLN A 173 -2.63 21.50 13.30
C GLN A 173 -2.63 23.03 13.50
N LEU A 174 -1.53 23.59 14.02
CA LEU A 174 -1.36 25.03 14.24
C LEU A 174 -1.52 25.85 12.95
N LEU A 175 -1.12 25.31 11.79
CA LEU A 175 -1.29 25.98 10.51
C LEU A 175 -2.77 26.14 10.15
N PHE A 176 -3.60 25.12 10.38
CA PHE A 176 -5.04 25.16 10.13
C PHE A 176 -5.72 26.16 11.09
N ARG A 177 -5.31 26.18 12.36
CA ARG A 177 -5.79 27.18 13.35
C ARG A 177 -5.47 28.61 12.90
N LYS A 178 -4.23 28.88 12.44
CA LYS A 178 -3.81 30.18 11.87
C LYS A 178 -4.57 30.57 10.61
N LYS A 179 -5.17 29.60 9.90
CA LYS A 179 -6.03 29.82 8.74
C LYS A 179 -7.52 29.89 9.09
N HIS A 180 -7.86 30.08 10.37
CA HIS A 180 -9.24 30.19 10.87
C HIS A 180 -10.11 28.98 10.48
N LEU A 181 -9.54 27.78 10.62
CA LEU A 181 -10.27 26.53 10.55
C LEU A 181 -10.53 26.00 11.95
N ASN A 182 -11.69 25.39 12.15
CA ASN A 182 -11.95 24.54 13.30
C ASN A 182 -10.99 23.35 13.23
N VAL A 183 -10.27 23.11 14.33
CA VAL A 183 -9.27 22.06 14.44
C VAL A 183 -9.65 20.93 15.39
N ASP A 184 -10.85 20.96 15.98
CA ASP A 184 -11.35 19.99 16.95
C ASP A 184 -11.44 18.58 16.37
N GLN A 185 -11.66 18.49 15.05
CA GLN A 185 -11.73 17.24 14.29
C GLN A 185 -10.39 16.86 13.63
N ILE A 186 -9.35 17.66 13.81
CA ILE A 186 -7.99 17.40 13.30
C ILE A 186 -7.17 16.84 14.45
N THR A 187 -6.62 15.64 14.28
CA THR A 187 -5.72 15.06 15.29
C THR A 187 -4.48 15.93 15.47
N PRO A 188 -3.94 16.10 16.70
CA PRO A 188 -2.67 16.80 16.90
C PRO A 188 -1.48 16.03 16.32
N TYR A 189 -1.66 14.77 15.91
CA TYR A 189 -0.61 13.84 15.50
C TYR A 189 -0.29 13.92 14.01
N SER A 190 0.13 15.10 13.57
CA SER A 190 0.68 15.33 12.23
C SER A 190 1.93 14.49 11.95
N LEU A 191 2.30 14.34 10.67
CA LEU A 191 3.46 13.57 10.23
C LEU A 191 4.74 13.90 11.00
N GLY A 192 5.03 15.19 11.23
CA GLY A 192 6.19 15.60 12.01
C GLY A 192 6.18 15.11 13.46
N ILE A 193 5.00 15.00 14.09
CA ILE A 193 4.85 14.42 15.43
C ILE A 193 5.10 12.91 15.41
N GLN A 194 4.59 12.21 14.39
CA GLN A 194 4.81 10.77 14.21
C GLN A 194 6.30 10.46 14.01
N ILE A 195 7.02 11.27 13.21
CA ILE A 195 8.48 11.20 13.08
C ILE A 195 9.18 11.44 14.44
N GLY A 196 8.65 12.37 15.24
CA GLY A 196 9.13 12.60 16.62
C GLY A 196 8.97 11.38 17.53
N TRP A 197 7.87 10.63 17.40
CA TRP A 197 7.69 9.36 18.14
C TRP A 197 8.67 8.30 17.70
N PHE A 198 8.90 8.18 16.40
CA PHE A 198 9.91 7.26 15.87
C PHE A 198 11.30 7.55 16.43
N LYS A 199 11.73 8.83 16.47
CA LYS A 199 13.03 9.20 17.07
C LYS A 199 13.16 8.72 18.53
N LYS A 200 12.07 8.81 19.31
CA LYS A 200 12.04 8.31 20.69
C LYS A 200 12.13 6.79 20.75
N VAL A 201 11.42 6.09 19.87
CA VAL A 201 11.50 4.62 19.76
C VAL A 201 12.91 4.20 19.38
N LEU A 202 13.51 4.82 18.35
CA LEU A 202 14.86 4.53 17.90
C LEU A 202 15.88 4.68 19.04
N ALA A 203 15.80 5.78 19.80
CA ALA A 203 16.67 5.99 20.96
C ALA A 203 16.46 4.94 22.07
N ALA A 204 15.23 4.44 22.25
CA ALA A 204 14.95 3.40 23.23
C ALA A 204 15.50 2.03 22.81
N ILE A 205 15.47 1.70 21.50
CA ILE A 205 15.84 0.37 21.00
C ILE A 205 17.30 0.27 20.55
N ALA A 206 18.00 1.39 20.44
CA ALA A 206 19.39 1.47 19.99
C ALA A 206 20.23 2.32 20.96
N SER A 207 21.10 1.65 21.71
CA SER A 207 22.01 2.28 22.69
C SER A 207 23.29 2.84 22.07
N THR A 208 23.71 2.35 20.90
CA THR A 208 24.93 2.81 20.21
C THR A 208 24.63 3.31 18.79
N ASP A 209 25.60 4.01 18.21
CA ASP A 209 25.55 4.53 16.84
C ASP A 209 25.51 3.39 15.83
N GLU A 210 26.27 2.33 16.06
CA GLU A 210 26.28 1.10 15.25
C GLU A 210 24.91 0.44 15.24
N GLN A 211 24.27 0.30 16.40
CA GLN A 211 22.92 -0.27 16.51
C GLN A 211 21.89 0.59 15.78
N ARG A 212 21.99 1.92 15.91
CA ARG A 212 21.11 2.85 15.17
C ARG A 212 21.30 2.66 13.67
N ARG A 213 22.54 2.64 13.19
CA ARG A 213 22.85 2.41 11.77
C ARG A 213 22.29 1.08 11.29
N GLU A 214 22.55 -0.02 11.99
CA GLU A 214 22.04 -1.35 11.62
C GLU A 214 20.51 -1.37 11.53
N ILE A 215 19.82 -0.81 12.53
CA ILE A 215 18.36 -0.71 12.52
C ILE A 215 17.89 0.08 11.32
N MET A 216 18.45 1.27 11.09
CA MET A 216 17.99 2.18 10.05
C MET A 216 18.25 1.64 8.63
N GLU A 217 19.40 1.00 8.40
CA GLU A 217 19.76 0.45 7.09
C GLU A 217 18.96 -0.81 6.74
N SER A 218 18.63 -1.64 7.74
CA SER A 218 17.89 -2.90 7.56
C SER A 218 16.37 -2.78 7.67
N SER A 219 15.86 -1.57 7.92
CA SER A 219 14.42 -1.29 8.04
C SER A 219 13.81 -0.77 6.75
N LEU A 220 12.52 -1.06 6.58
CA LEU A 220 11.65 -0.41 5.60
C LEU A 220 10.87 0.72 6.27
N PHE A 221 10.79 1.87 5.61
CA PHE A 221 10.04 3.04 6.08
C PHE A 221 8.88 3.33 5.14
N LEU A 222 7.65 3.19 5.62
CA LEU A 222 6.44 3.57 4.87
C LEU A 222 5.96 4.94 5.33
N VAL A 223 6.15 5.97 4.50
CA VAL A 223 5.78 7.36 4.81
C VAL A 223 4.51 7.72 4.03
N GLY A 224 3.37 7.25 4.52
CA GLY A 224 2.05 7.54 3.99
C GLY A 224 1.15 6.31 3.89
N GLU A 225 -0.05 6.46 3.32
CA GLU A 225 -0.55 7.68 2.65
C GLU A 225 -0.85 8.81 3.64
N ILE A 226 -0.46 10.05 3.28
CA ILE A 226 -0.57 11.26 4.09
C ILE A 226 -0.69 12.48 3.17
N GLY A 227 -1.44 13.51 3.59
CA GLY A 227 -1.64 14.75 2.83
C GLY A 227 -3.08 14.98 2.36
N ALA A 228 -3.86 13.91 2.14
CA ALA A 228 -5.26 14.05 1.74
C ALA A 228 -6.09 14.77 2.83
N ASN A 229 -5.79 14.53 4.11
CA ASN A 229 -6.48 15.21 5.21
C ASN A 229 -6.19 16.71 5.28
N ASP A 230 -5.02 17.15 4.80
CA ASP A 230 -4.70 18.57 4.67
C ASP A 230 -5.64 19.29 3.69
N TYR A 231 -6.27 18.56 2.77
CA TYR A 231 -7.28 19.06 1.83
C TYR A 231 -8.71 18.82 2.34
N ASN A 232 -8.96 17.62 2.88
CA ASN A 232 -10.27 17.22 3.40
C ASN A 232 -10.76 18.16 4.51
N HIS A 233 -9.90 18.54 5.45
CA HIS A 233 -10.31 19.38 6.58
C HIS A 233 -10.83 20.76 6.14
N PRO A 234 -10.13 21.50 5.27
CA PRO A 234 -10.70 22.70 4.66
C PRO A 234 -11.98 22.43 3.85
N PHE A 235 -12.03 21.39 3.00
CA PHE A 235 -13.22 21.12 2.18
C PHE A 235 -14.45 20.82 3.03
N PHE A 236 -14.31 20.07 4.13
CA PHE A 236 -15.41 19.81 5.07
C PHE A 236 -15.79 21.02 5.93
N GLN A 237 -15.08 22.13 5.78
CA GLN A 237 -15.41 23.43 6.34
C GLN A 237 -15.74 24.45 5.24
N ASN A 238 -16.26 23.96 4.11
CA ASN A 238 -16.73 24.76 2.97
C ASN A 238 -15.67 25.70 2.36
N ARG A 239 -14.38 25.35 2.48
CA ARG A 239 -13.32 26.09 1.78
C ARG A 239 -13.24 25.67 0.32
N THR A 240 -12.94 26.63 -0.55
CA THR A 240 -12.89 26.42 -2.00
C THR A 240 -11.59 25.75 -2.45
N LEU A 241 -11.56 25.26 -3.70
CA LEU A 241 -10.31 24.78 -4.32
C LEU A 241 -9.21 25.85 -4.32
N GLY A 242 -9.58 27.13 -4.51
CA GLY A 242 -8.64 28.25 -4.44
C GLY A 242 -7.98 28.42 -3.07
N PHE A 243 -8.67 28.05 -1.99
CA PHE A 243 -8.08 28.01 -0.65
C PHE A 243 -7.14 26.80 -0.46
N VAL A 244 -7.53 25.64 -1.00
CA VAL A 244 -6.85 24.36 -0.77
C VAL A 244 -5.61 24.19 -1.64
N ARG A 245 -5.67 24.55 -2.92
CA ARG A 245 -4.57 24.36 -3.88
C ARG A 245 -3.23 24.99 -3.43
N PRO A 246 -3.19 26.17 -2.77
CA PRO A 246 -1.97 26.71 -2.16
C PRO A 246 -1.37 25.89 -1.01
N LEU A 247 -2.10 24.93 -0.43
CA LEU A 247 -1.59 24.02 0.59
C LEU A 247 -0.71 22.92 -0.02
N VAL A 248 -0.94 22.54 -1.29
CA VAL A 248 -0.22 21.45 -1.96
C VAL A 248 1.30 21.57 -1.84
N PRO A 249 1.96 22.68 -2.24
CA PRO A 249 3.42 22.82 -2.07
C PRO A 249 3.88 22.69 -0.61
N ARG A 250 3.05 23.12 0.36
CA ARG A 250 3.38 23.02 1.79
C ARG A 250 3.30 21.57 2.27
N VAL A 251 2.28 20.82 1.83
CA VAL A 251 2.12 19.38 2.10
C VAL A 251 3.33 18.61 1.55
N ILE A 252 3.67 18.82 0.28
CA ILE A 252 4.83 18.16 -0.36
C ILE A 252 6.13 18.49 0.39
N ARG A 253 6.33 19.75 0.78
CA ARG A 253 7.49 20.16 1.57
C ARG A 253 7.55 19.44 2.92
N SER A 254 6.42 19.27 3.62
CA SER A 254 6.38 18.59 4.92
C SER A 254 6.73 17.10 4.79
N ILE A 255 6.22 16.43 3.76
CA ILE A 255 6.55 15.04 3.44
C ILE A 255 8.05 14.93 3.12
N ALA A 256 8.57 15.79 2.26
CA ALA A 256 9.99 15.80 1.89
C ALA A 256 10.91 15.99 3.10
N LEU A 257 10.59 16.93 4.00
CA LEU A 257 11.36 17.13 5.23
C LEU A 257 11.33 15.92 6.16
N SER A 258 10.21 15.19 6.19
CA SER A 258 10.06 13.98 6.98
C SER A 258 10.91 12.84 6.40
N VAL A 259 10.92 12.69 5.07
CA VAL A 259 11.81 11.75 4.36
C VAL A 259 13.27 12.10 4.59
N GLU A 260 13.66 13.37 4.40
CA GLU A 260 15.03 13.85 4.68
C GLU A 260 15.45 13.59 6.13
N ALA A 261 14.53 13.74 7.10
CA ALA A 261 14.82 13.45 8.50
C ALA A 261 15.10 11.95 8.73
N LEU A 262 14.40 11.04 8.05
CA LEU A 262 14.68 9.60 8.11
C LEU A 262 16.02 9.27 7.44
N ILE A 263 16.32 9.88 6.30
CA ILE A 263 17.61 9.74 5.60
C ILE A 263 18.76 10.17 6.50
N LYS A 264 18.64 11.33 7.16
CA LYS A 264 19.65 11.83 8.12
C LYS A 264 19.88 10.89 9.32
N LEU A 265 18.88 10.07 9.66
CA LEU A 265 19.00 9.05 10.70
C LEU A 265 19.63 7.74 10.17
N GLY A 266 19.78 7.59 8.85
CA GLY A 266 20.38 6.41 8.21
C GLY A 266 19.41 5.51 7.44
N ALA A 267 18.17 5.94 7.20
CA ALA A 267 17.20 5.16 6.44
C ALA A 267 17.67 4.93 4.99
N ARG A 268 17.62 3.68 4.52
CA ARG A 268 17.99 3.32 3.14
C ARG A 268 16.83 2.88 2.25
N ASN A 269 15.71 2.45 2.83
CA ASN A 269 14.57 1.93 2.09
C ASN A 269 13.30 2.67 2.48
N ILE A 270 12.84 3.61 1.65
CA ILE A 270 11.72 4.49 1.96
C ILE A 270 10.67 4.39 0.86
N TYR A 271 9.44 4.08 1.25
CA TYR A 271 8.27 4.01 0.38
C TYR A 271 7.33 5.16 0.71
N VAL A 272 6.92 5.91 -0.31
CA VAL A 272 6.09 7.10 -0.16
C VAL A 272 4.90 6.99 -1.11
N PRO A 273 3.73 6.58 -0.62
CA PRO A 273 2.52 6.53 -1.43
C PRO A 273 2.04 7.91 -1.84
N GLY A 274 1.52 8.02 -3.07
CA GLY A 274 0.71 9.16 -3.50
C GLY A 274 -0.70 9.12 -2.93
N ILE A 275 -1.47 10.17 -3.22
CA ILE A 275 -2.88 10.24 -2.84
C ILE A 275 -3.74 9.51 -3.88
N PHE A 276 -4.67 8.65 -3.46
CA PHE A 276 -5.60 7.97 -4.36
C PHE A 276 -6.59 8.96 -5.03
N PRO A 277 -7.33 8.64 -6.11
CA PRO A 277 -8.18 9.60 -6.81
C PRO A 277 -9.34 10.07 -5.93
N MET A 278 -9.17 11.23 -5.29
CA MET A 278 -10.13 11.75 -4.31
C MET A 278 -11.50 12.04 -4.92
N GLY A 279 -11.54 12.38 -6.21
CA GLY A 279 -12.79 12.58 -6.97
C GLY A 279 -13.64 11.33 -7.08
N CYS A 280 -13.06 10.14 -6.87
CA CYS A 280 -13.77 8.88 -6.90
C CYS A 280 -14.31 8.45 -5.51
N VAL A 281 -13.97 9.19 -4.45
CA VAL A 281 -14.39 8.86 -3.08
C VAL A 281 -15.90 9.02 -2.92
N PRO A 282 -16.64 7.99 -2.46
CA PRO A 282 -18.08 8.07 -2.30
C PRO A 282 -18.54 9.26 -1.47
N ARG A 283 -17.74 9.72 -0.49
CA ARG A 283 -18.05 10.92 0.31
C ARG A 283 -18.15 12.18 -0.53
N TYR A 284 -17.21 12.38 -1.45
CA TYR A 284 -17.19 13.54 -2.32
C TYR A 284 -18.27 13.43 -3.38
N LEU A 285 -18.44 12.25 -3.98
CA LEU A 285 -19.54 11.98 -4.91
C LEU A 285 -20.90 12.27 -4.27
N TYR A 286 -21.12 11.85 -3.02
CA TYR A 286 -22.36 12.14 -2.29
C TYR A 286 -22.57 13.64 -2.04
N PHE A 287 -21.53 14.38 -1.61
CA PHE A 287 -21.66 15.81 -1.31
C PHE A 287 -21.87 16.68 -2.55
N TYR A 288 -21.28 16.28 -3.68
CA TYR A 288 -21.37 17.02 -4.93
C TYR A 288 -22.34 16.40 -5.93
N ARG A 289 -23.22 15.48 -5.50
CA ARG A 289 -24.25 14.87 -6.35
C ARG A 289 -25.13 15.95 -6.98
N GLY A 290 -25.47 15.76 -8.25
CA GLY A 290 -26.26 16.75 -9.01
C GLY A 290 -25.45 17.94 -9.54
N GLY A 291 -24.12 17.86 -9.55
CA GLY A 291 -23.29 18.75 -10.35
C GLY A 291 -23.54 18.58 -11.86
N GLU A 292 -22.95 19.47 -12.65
CA GLU A 292 -23.14 19.44 -14.10
C GLU A 292 -22.51 18.17 -14.69
N PRO A 293 -23.06 17.58 -15.78
CA PRO A 293 -22.48 16.40 -16.41
C PRO A 293 -20.99 16.55 -16.75
N GLY A 294 -20.53 17.78 -17.03
CA GLY A 294 -19.13 18.10 -17.29
C GLY A 294 -18.20 18.02 -16.07
N ASP A 295 -18.73 17.97 -14.84
CA ASP A 295 -17.94 17.89 -13.61
C ASP A 295 -17.33 16.51 -13.37
N TYR A 296 -17.86 15.48 -14.03
CA TYR A 296 -17.49 14.08 -13.87
C TYR A 296 -16.68 13.55 -15.06
N ASP A 297 -15.74 12.65 -14.80
CA ASP A 297 -15.05 11.88 -15.84
C ASP A 297 -15.86 10.64 -16.25
N SER A 298 -15.33 9.89 -17.22
CA SER A 298 -15.99 8.68 -17.73
C SER A 298 -16.10 7.55 -16.71
N ALA A 299 -15.33 7.61 -15.62
CA ALA A 299 -15.43 6.68 -14.49
C ALA A 299 -16.43 7.16 -13.42
N GLY A 300 -17.08 8.31 -13.63
CA GLY A 300 -18.03 8.91 -12.68
C GLY A 300 -17.34 9.64 -11.53
N CYS A 301 -16.05 9.97 -11.65
CA CYS A 301 -15.31 10.68 -10.62
C CYS A 301 -15.26 12.19 -10.86
N LEU A 302 -15.22 12.99 -9.79
CA LEU A 302 -15.14 14.45 -9.88
C LEU A 302 -13.79 14.90 -10.46
N ARG A 303 -13.82 15.54 -11.64
CA ARG A 303 -12.63 15.97 -12.39
C ARG A 303 -11.77 16.96 -11.63
N TRP A 304 -12.37 17.98 -11.04
CA TRP A 304 -11.63 19.05 -10.35
C TRP A 304 -10.88 18.51 -9.13
N LEU A 305 -11.46 17.53 -8.42
CA LEU A 305 -10.86 16.93 -7.24
C LEU A 305 -9.77 15.92 -7.62
N ASN A 306 -10.02 15.11 -8.66
CA ASN A 306 -8.97 14.27 -9.27
C ASN A 306 -7.81 15.11 -9.82
N GLY A 307 -8.08 16.30 -10.36
CA GLY A 307 -7.06 17.26 -10.80
C GLY A 307 -6.18 17.75 -9.65
N LEU A 308 -6.76 18.09 -8.50
CA LEU A 308 -5.99 18.44 -7.29
C LEU A 308 -5.08 17.28 -6.84
N THR A 309 -5.61 16.05 -6.81
CA THR A 309 -4.83 14.87 -6.46
C THR A 309 -3.70 14.60 -7.47
N ALA A 310 -3.97 14.75 -8.76
CA ALA A 310 -2.97 14.57 -9.80
C ALA A 310 -1.85 15.62 -9.70
N ASP A 311 -2.19 16.89 -9.41
CA ASP A 311 -1.21 17.95 -9.15
C ASP A 311 -0.33 17.62 -7.94
N ASN A 312 -0.93 17.20 -6.82
CA ASN A 312 -0.21 16.75 -5.63
C ASN A 312 0.78 15.62 -5.97
N ASN A 313 0.30 14.56 -6.63
CA ASN A 313 1.10 13.38 -6.92
C ASN A 313 2.23 13.69 -7.92
N ARG A 314 2.00 14.56 -8.90
CA ARG A 314 3.03 15.05 -9.82
C ARG A 314 4.14 15.78 -9.06
N MET A 315 3.77 16.70 -8.16
CA MET A 315 4.73 17.44 -7.33
C MET A 315 5.48 16.52 -6.36
N LEU A 316 4.79 15.56 -5.74
CA LEU A 316 5.41 14.56 -4.87
C LEU A 316 6.44 13.73 -5.62
N LYS A 317 6.06 13.13 -6.77
CA LYS A 317 6.97 12.38 -7.65
C LYS A 317 8.20 13.21 -8.02
N GLY A 318 8.01 14.48 -8.39
CA GLY A 318 9.11 15.42 -8.68
C GLY A 318 10.06 15.59 -7.51
N ARG A 319 9.51 15.90 -6.32
CA ARG A 319 10.31 16.14 -5.12
C ARG A 319 11.05 14.90 -4.62
N LEU A 320 10.43 13.71 -4.71
CA LEU A 320 11.09 12.45 -4.34
C LEU A 320 12.26 12.12 -5.29
N ARG A 321 12.14 12.42 -6.59
CA ARG A 321 13.27 12.27 -7.53
C ARG A 321 14.44 13.21 -7.19
N GLU A 322 14.16 14.45 -6.79
CA GLU A 322 15.20 15.37 -6.32
C GLU A 322 15.93 14.81 -5.09
N LEU A 323 15.18 14.29 -4.11
CA LEU A 323 15.76 13.65 -2.92
C LEU A 323 16.59 12.42 -3.28
N GLY A 324 16.11 11.58 -4.20
CA GLY A 324 16.87 10.41 -4.66
C GLY A 324 18.22 10.80 -5.30
N ARG A 325 18.25 11.87 -6.11
CA ARG A 325 19.51 12.38 -6.68
C ARG A 325 20.45 12.97 -5.62
N ALA A 326 19.91 13.63 -4.61
CA ALA A 326 20.69 14.17 -3.51
C ALA A 326 21.24 13.09 -2.56
N HIS A 327 20.66 11.88 -2.58
CA HIS A 327 20.99 10.78 -1.68
C HIS A 327 21.10 9.44 -2.43
N PRO A 328 22.14 9.24 -3.28
CA PRO A 328 22.26 8.06 -4.16
C PRO A 328 22.36 6.72 -3.42
N GLY A 329 22.69 6.72 -2.13
CA GLY A 329 22.72 5.52 -1.28
C GLY A 329 21.38 5.14 -0.63
N VAL A 330 20.29 5.83 -0.99
CA VAL A 330 18.94 5.63 -0.44
C VAL A 330 17.96 5.30 -1.57
N SER A 331 17.26 4.18 -1.43
CA SER A 331 16.11 3.85 -2.27
C SER A 331 14.87 4.58 -1.77
N ILE A 332 14.39 5.55 -2.56
CA ILE A 332 13.15 6.29 -2.32
C ILE A 332 12.15 5.89 -3.42
N THR A 333 11.17 5.07 -3.06
CA THR A 333 10.17 4.54 -3.98
C THR A 333 8.85 5.26 -3.82
N TYR A 334 8.34 5.83 -4.91
CA TYR A 334 6.97 6.33 -4.97
C TYR A 334 6.01 5.18 -5.22
N VAL A 335 4.90 5.11 -4.48
CA VAL A 335 3.87 4.07 -4.66
C VAL A 335 2.61 4.69 -5.29
N ASP A 336 2.18 4.19 -6.46
CA ASP A 336 1.12 4.80 -7.27
C ASP A 336 -0.29 4.36 -6.87
N TYR A 337 -0.70 4.72 -5.65
CA TYR A 337 -2.06 4.44 -5.17
C TYR A 337 -3.15 5.06 -6.06
N TYR A 338 -2.83 6.12 -6.80
CA TYR A 338 -3.80 6.74 -7.69
C TYR A 338 -4.25 5.78 -8.79
N ASN A 339 -3.29 5.25 -9.54
CA ASN A 339 -3.57 4.37 -10.65
C ASN A 339 -4.06 3.00 -10.19
N GLU A 340 -3.56 2.50 -9.07
CA GLU A 340 -4.04 1.25 -8.47
C GLU A 340 -5.52 1.34 -8.11
N VAL A 341 -5.94 2.40 -7.40
CA VAL A 341 -7.35 2.60 -7.06
C VAL A 341 -8.20 2.87 -8.29
N LEU A 342 -7.70 3.65 -9.25
CA LEU A 342 -8.43 3.90 -10.49
C LEU A 342 -8.65 2.61 -11.30
N SER A 343 -7.67 1.70 -11.31
CA SER A 343 -7.80 0.37 -11.93
C SER A 343 -8.88 -0.47 -11.24
N LEU A 344 -8.96 -0.44 -9.90
CA LEU A 344 -10.04 -1.11 -9.15
C LEU A 344 -11.43 -0.60 -9.56
N ILE A 345 -11.55 0.71 -9.81
CA ILE A 345 -12.82 1.35 -10.17
C ILE A 345 -13.21 1.04 -11.62
N THR A 346 -12.26 1.17 -12.53
CA THR A 346 -12.50 1.08 -13.98
C THR A 346 -12.49 -0.36 -14.49
N ASN A 347 -11.75 -1.26 -13.83
CA ASN A 347 -11.61 -2.66 -14.20
C ASN A 347 -11.93 -3.60 -13.01
N PRO A 348 -13.14 -3.53 -12.42
CA PRO A 348 -13.48 -4.27 -11.20
C PRO A 348 -13.35 -5.79 -11.37
N ALA A 349 -13.75 -6.34 -12.52
CA ALA A 349 -13.71 -7.78 -12.78
C ALA A 349 -12.28 -8.34 -12.80
N VAL A 350 -11.34 -7.60 -13.41
CA VAL A 350 -9.90 -7.96 -13.44
C VAL A 350 -9.33 -8.02 -12.02
N ASN A 351 -9.87 -7.20 -11.12
CA ASN A 351 -9.44 -7.10 -9.74
C ASN A 351 -10.28 -7.96 -8.77
N GLY A 352 -11.07 -8.91 -9.28
CA GLY A 352 -11.88 -9.82 -8.45
C GLY A 352 -13.08 -9.15 -7.76
N VAL A 353 -13.43 -7.92 -8.14
CA VAL A 353 -14.60 -7.18 -7.64
C VAL A 353 -15.80 -7.53 -8.51
N ALA A 354 -16.81 -8.18 -7.93
CA ALA A 354 -18.05 -8.46 -8.64
C ALA A 354 -18.78 -7.15 -8.99
N ALA A 355 -19.26 -7.07 -10.24
CA ALA A 355 -20.15 -5.99 -10.68
C ALA A 355 -21.42 -5.98 -9.82
N GLY A 356 -21.85 -4.79 -9.37
CA GLY A 356 -23.03 -4.62 -8.53
C GLY A 356 -22.81 -4.90 -7.03
N THR A 357 -21.58 -4.97 -6.53
CA THR A 357 -21.27 -4.87 -5.08
C THR A 357 -21.45 -3.44 -4.57
N GLY A 358 -21.59 -3.22 -3.25
CA GLY A 358 -21.71 -1.89 -2.64
C GLY A 358 -20.62 -0.90 -3.10
N CYS A 359 -19.40 -1.41 -3.35
CA CYS A 359 -18.27 -0.66 -3.90
C CYS A 359 -18.53 -0.15 -5.33
N THR A 360 -19.02 -1.02 -6.21
CA THR A 360 -19.38 -0.63 -7.59
C THR A 360 -20.72 0.12 -7.69
N ARG A 361 -21.67 -0.11 -6.78
CA ARG A 361 -22.95 0.61 -6.72
C ARG A 361 -22.79 2.02 -6.16
N ALA A 362 -21.91 2.26 -5.19
CA ALA A 362 -21.64 3.60 -4.69
C ALA A 362 -21.03 4.50 -5.78
N ALA A 363 -20.17 3.93 -6.65
CA ALA A 363 -19.67 4.61 -7.84
C ALA A 363 -20.75 4.78 -8.94
N ALA A 364 -21.57 3.75 -9.20
CA ALA A 364 -22.55 3.77 -10.30
C ALA A 364 -23.87 4.51 -9.97
N ALA A 365 -24.31 4.55 -8.71
CA ALA A 365 -25.59 5.13 -8.31
C ALA A 365 -25.56 6.66 -8.24
N VAL A 366 -24.38 7.26 -8.03
CA VAL A 366 -24.24 8.72 -7.95
C VAL A 366 -24.16 9.37 -9.34
N GLY A 367 -23.68 8.62 -10.35
CA GLY A 367 -23.57 9.11 -11.74
C GLY A 367 -24.82 8.93 -12.60
N ARG A 368 -25.94 8.39 -12.07
CA ARG A 368 -27.14 8.05 -12.89
C ARG A 368 -28.48 8.54 -12.38
N THR A 369 -28.56 9.41 -11.36
CA THR A 369 -29.87 9.86 -10.88
C THR A 369 -30.42 11.01 -11.73
N THR A 370 -31.20 10.67 -12.76
CA THR A 370 -32.34 11.51 -13.19
C THR A 370 -33.38 11.58 -12.06
N PRO A 371 -34.12 12.70 -11.91
CA PRO A 371 -34.95 12.94 -10.75
C PRO A 371 -36.25 12.15 -10.82
N THR A 372 -36.32 11.01 -10.12
CA THR A 372 -37.61 10.39 -9.76
C THR A 372 -37.58 9.90 -8.31
N SER A 373 -38.38 10.58 -7.49
CA SER A 373 -39.00 10.29 -6.17
C SER A 373 -38.35 9.31 -5.17
N PRO A 374 -38.44 9.58 -3.84
CA PRO A 374 -37.65 8.91 -2.82
C PRO A 374 -38.26 7.57 -2.41
N SER A 375 -37.70 6.47 -2.90
CA SER A 375 -37.93 5.15 -2.30
C SER A 375 -36.78 4.77 -1.36
N THR A 376 -37.16 4.27 -0.20
CA THR A 376 -36.35 3.85 0.95
C THR A 376 -35.41 2.67 0.64
N ALA A 377 -34.30 2.93 -0.06
CA ALA A 377 -33.24 1.93 -0.19
C ALA A 377 -32.35 1.90 1.06
N ARG A 378 -32.68 1.02 2.02
CA ARG A 378 -31.72 0.57 3.06
C ARG A 378 -30.60 -0.22 2.38
N THR A 379 -29.50 0.43 2.02
CA THR A 379 -28.30 -0.26 1.53
C THR A 379 -27.55 -0.93 2.68
N ARG A 380 -27.97 -2.16 3.05
CA ARG A 380 -27.12 -3.11 3.77
C ARG A 380 -26.34 -3.92 2.74
N GLY A 381 -25.11 -3.53 2.44
CA GLY A 381 -24.29 -4.24 1.45
C GLY A 381 -22.82 -3.86 1.53
N TRP A 382 -22.08 -4.54 2.40
CA TRP A 382 -20.62 -4.49 2.50
C TRP A 382 -19.97 -5.15 1.28
N CYS A 383 -18.79 -4.67 0.89
CA CYS A 383 -18.06 -5.22 -0.23
C CYS A 383 -17.41 -6.56 0.17
N ARG A 384 -18.08 -7.68 -0.10
CA ARG A 384 -17.46 -9.01 0.07
C ARG A 384 -16.60 -9.34 -1.15
N ALA A 385 -15.31 -9.54 -0.95
CA ALA A 385 -14.50 -10.34 -1.86
C ALA A 385 -14.94 -11.81 -1.71
N ARG A 386 -15.29 -12.49 -2.81
CA ARG A 386 -15.51 -13.95 -2.77
C ARG A 386 -14.15 -14.63 -2.65
N THR A 387 -13.78 -15.05 -1.45
CA THR A 387 -12.77 -16.10 -1.29
C THR A 387 -13.38 -17.41 -1.79
N ARG A 388 -12.93 -17.92 -2.95
CA ARG A 388 -13.08 -19.35 -3.24
C ARG A 388 -11.97 -20.06 -2.49
N PRO A 389 -12.26 -20.93 -1.50
CA PRO A 389 -11.25 -21.85 -1.00
C PRO A 389 -10.93 -22.82 -2.14
N SER A 390 -9.68 -22.86 -2.57
CA SER A 390 -9.17 -23.97 -3.36
C SER A 390 -9.01 -25.18 -2.44
N THR A 391 -10.07 -25.96 -2.28
CA THR A 391 -9.99 -27.31 -1.70
C THR A 391 -10.37 -28.32 -2.79
N CYS A 392 -9.35 -28.93 -3.39
CA CYS A 392 -9.49 -30.24 -4.04
C CYS A 392 -9.20 -31.32 -3.00
N ARG A 393 -10.17 -32.23 -2.83
CA ARG A 393 -10.10 -33.68 -2.48
C ARG A 393 -11.58 -34.12 -2.40
N GLY A 394 -12.13 -34.84 -3.38
CA GLY A 394 -12.22 -36.32 -3.40
C GLY A 394 -13.01 -36.82 -2.18
N THR A 395 -14.17 -37.47 -2.24
CA THR A 395 -14.79 -38.37 -3.24
C THR A 395 -16.28 -38.53 -2.90
N ALA A 396 -17.07 -38.89 -3.92
CA ALA A 396 -18.45 -39.41 -3.89
C ALA A 396 -19.62 -38.40 -3.84
N CYS A 397 -20.32 -38.36 -4.98
CA CYS A 397 -21.68 -37.85 -5.16
C CYS A 397 -22.69 -38.99 -4.93
N THR A 398 -23.80 -38.67 -4.27
CA THR A 398 -25.16 -39.21 -4.55
C THR A 398 -26.13 -38.07 -4.34
#